data_AF-A0A9Q3EA15-F1
#
_entry.id   AF-A0A9Q3EA15-F1
#
_cell.length_a   1.000
_cell.length_b   1.000
_cell.length_c   1.000
_cell.angle_alpha   90.00
_cell.angle_beta   90.00
_cell.angle_gamma   90.00
#
_symmetry.space_group_name_H-M   'P 1'
#
loop_
_entity.id
_entity.type
_entity.pdbx_description
1 polymer ?
#
loop_
_entity_poly.entity_id
_entity_poly.type
_entity_poly.pdbx_seq_one_letter_code
_entity_poly.pdbx_strand_id
1 'polypeptide(L)'
;MEVFIGREEYLTMALVDTGSEIDIIPEEISIKASLTSRKLNMNLRGICGHKTSLVGLSEFTQITTITGEEKKIHLFIAKGAIQTIVGRPLLADNNAKLEISHKQGEIFSYPEKDGR
;
A
#
# COMPACT_ATOMS: atom_id res chain seq x y z
N MET A 1 2.85 8.96 0.65
CA MET A 1 1.42 9.09 1.00
C MET A 1 1.24 8.65 2.44
N GLU A 2 0.62 9.45 3.28
CA GLU A 2 0.23 9.01 4.62
C GLU A 2 -0.99 8.10 4.53
N VAL A 3 -0.93 6.97 5.21
CA VAL A 3 -2.00 5.98 5.27
C VAL A 3 -2.20 5.55 6.72
N PHE A 4 -3.44 5.56 7.15
CA PHE A 4 -3.82 4.98 8.43
C PHE A 4 -4.24 3.54 8.24
N ILE A 5 -3.65 2.64 9.03
CA ILE A 5 -3.89 1.21 8.99
C ILE A 5 -4.74 0.82 10.21
N GLY A 6 -5.76 -0.01 9.99
CA GLY A 6 -6.82 -0.21 10.98
C GLY A 6 -7.79 0.97 10.98
N ARG A 7 -8.76 0.99 11.89
CA ARG A 7 -9.72 2.10 12.04
C ARG A 7 -9.03 3.34 12.62
N GLU A 8 -8.10 3.92 11.85
CA GLU A 8 -7.32 5.12 12.16
C GLU A 8 -6.26 4.96 13.26
N GLU A 9 -5.90 3.74 13.63
CA GLU A 9 -5.04 3.50 14.80
C GLU A 9 -3.54 3.69 14.52
N TYR A 10 -3.08 3.39 13.30
CA TYR A 10 -1.64 3.40 12.99
C TYR A 10 -1.32 4.16 11.71
N LEU A 11 -0.71 5.34 11.86
CA LEU A 11 -0.19 6.12 10.75
C LEU A 11 1.14 5.53 10.24
N THR A 12 1.21 5.27 8.95
CA THR A 12 2.45 4.95 8.24
C THR A 12 2.63 5.86 7.04
N MET A 13 3.87 6.25 6.76
CA MET A 13 4.23 6.75 5.43
C MET A 13 4.34 5.56 4.49
N ALA A 14 3.59 5.62 3.39
CA ALA A 14 3.66 4.65 2.30
C ALA A 14 4.30 5.28 1.06
N LEU A 15 5.17 4.51 0.39
CA LEU A 15 5.59 4.82 -0.97
C LEU A 15 4.48 4.41 -1.92
N VAL A 16 4.10 5.33 -2.81
CA VAL A 16 3.22 5.03 -3.93
C VAL A 16 4.09 4.54 -5.09
N ASP A 17 3.88 3.31 -5.53
CA ASP A 17 4.72 2.64 -6.53
C ASP A 17 3.85 1.96 -7.60
N THR A 18 3.73 2.60 -8.77
CA THR A 18 3.01 2.06 -9.92
C THR A 18 3.71 0.85 -10.55
N GLY A 19 4.98 0.61 -10.23
CA GLY A 19 5.73 -0.58 -10.65
C GLY A 19 5.54 -1.78 -9.73
N SER A 20 5.05 -1.59 -8.50
CA SER A 20 4.82 -2.69 -7.56
C SER A 20 3.57 -3.48 -7.92
N GLU A 21 3.70 -4.80 -8.01
CA GLU A 21 2.58 -5.70 -8.29
C GLU A 21 1.73 -6.01 -7.06
N ILE A 22 2.20 -5.63 -5.86
CA ILE A 22 1.55 -5.91 -4.58
C ILE A 22 1.62 -4.72 -3.63
N ASP A 23 0.67 -4.64 -2.71
CA ASP A 23 0.77 -3.76 -1.54
C ASP A 23 1.52 -4.48 -0.42
N ILE A 24 2.42 -3.77 0.25
CA ILE A 24 3.32 -4.33 1.26
C ILE A 24 3.23 -3.53 2.55
N ILE A 25 3.16 -4.22 3.68
CA ILE A 25 3.32 -3.64 5.00
C ILE A 25 4.48 -4.33 5.75
N PRO A 26 5.30 -3.58 6.51
CA PRO A 26 6.32 -4.18 7.36
C PRO A 26 5.71 -5.05 8.46
N GLU A 27 6.37 -6.16 8.77
CA GLU A 27 5.97 -7.09 9.84
C GLU A 27 5.73 -6.37 11.17
N GLU A 28 6.63 -5.46 11.55
CA GLU A 28 6.51 -4.67 12.78
C GLU A 28 5.21 -3.84 12.82
N ILE A 29 4.84 -3.20 11.72
CA ILE A 29 3.61 -2.40 11.65
C ILE A 29 2.39 -3.31 11.71
N SER A 30 2.43 -4.46 11.02
CA SER A 30 1.33 -5.42 11.05
C SER A 30 1.05 -5.98 12.44
N ILE A 31 2.11 -6.21 13.24
CA ILE A 31 2.02 -6.68 14.62
C ILE A 31 1.44 -5.58 15.51
N LYS A 32 1.95 -4.34 15.40
CA LYS A 32 1.44 -3.20 16.17
C LYS A 32 -0.04 -2.96 15.90
N ALA A 33 -0.44 -2.99 14.63
CA ALA A 33 -1.82 -2.85 14.19
C ALA A 33 -2.69 -4.10 14.42
N SER A 34 -2.17 -5.15 15.05
CA SER A 34 -2.88 -6.40 15.34
C SER A 34 -3.62 -6.98 14.12
N LEU A 35 -2.99 -6.90 12.94
CA LEU A 35 -3.62 -7.32 11.70
C LEU A 35 -3.86 -8.83 11.69
N THR A 36 -5.11 -9.21 11.45
CA THR A 36 -5.44 -10.60 11.14
C THR A 36 -4.82 -10.96 9.80
N SER A 37 -4.00 -12.01 9.78
CA SER A 37 -3.29 -12.43 8.57
C SER A 37 -3.13 -13.95 8.53
N ARG A 38 -3.10 -14.49 7.30
CA ARG A 38 -2.67 -15.86 7.06
C ARG A 38 -1.16 -15.90 6.86
N LYS A 39 -0.50 -16.95 7.34
CA LYS A 39 0.94 -17.13 7.16
C LYS A 39 1.27 -17.42 5.70
N LEU A 40 2.38 -16.86 5.24
CA LEU A 40 2.99 -17.12 3.94
C LEU A 40 4.45 -17.51 4.13
N ASN A 41 4.99 -18.21 3.13
CA ASN A 41 6.43 -18.43 2.98
C ASN A 41 6.79 -18.22 1.51
N MET A 42 6.95 -16.95 1.14
CA MET A 42 7.24 -16.54 -0.23
C MET A 42 8.36 -15.51 -0.22
N ASN A 43 9.02 -15.32 -1.36
CA ASN A 43 9.98 -14.23 -1.54
C ASN A 43 9.53 -13.37 -2.72
N LEU A 44 9.44 -12.07 -2.48
CA LEU A 44 9.36 -11.06 -3.54
C LEU A 44 10.76 -10.76 -4.06
N ARG A 45 10.92 -10.64 -5.38
CA ARG A 45 12.19 -10.29 -6.00
C ARG A 45 12.07 -8.89 -6.63
N GLY A 46 12.92 -7.97 -6.19
CA GLY A 46 13.06 -6.66 -6.82
C GLY A 46 13.92 -6.71 -8.09
N ILE A 47 13.95 -5.60 -8.83
CA ILE A 47 14.67 -5.48 -10.12
C ILE A 47 16.18 -5.77 -9.96
N CYS A 48 16.79 -5.32 -8.86
CA CYS A 48 18.20 -5.60 -8.56
C CYS A 48 18.46 -7.01 -7.99
N GLY A 49 17.48 -7.91 -8.01
CA GLY A 49 17.60 -9.27 -7.49
C GLY A 49 17.51 -9.41 -5.96
N HIS A 50 17.35 -8.29 -5.23
CA HIS A 50 17.07 -8.31 -3.80
C HIS A 50 15.82 -9.13 -3.50
N LYS A 51 15.90 -9.99 -2.49
CA LYS A 51 14.80 -10.85 -2.04
C LYS A 51 14.24 -10.31 -0.74
N THR A 52 12.94 -10.06 -0.74
CA THR A 52 12.18 -9.69 0.45
C THR A 52 11.29 -10.87 0.84
N SER A 53 11.44 -11.37 2.07
CA SER A 53 10.60 -12.47 2.55
C SER A 53 9.20 -11.97 2.93
N LEU A 54 8.19 -12.57 2.32
CA LEU A 54 6.79 -12.36 2.63
C LEU A 54 6.32 -13.45 3.59
N VAL A 55 5.95 -13.04 4.81
CA VAL A 55 5.65 -13.92 5.94
C VAL A 55 4.15 -14.02 6.24
N GLY A 56 3.35 -13.14 5.66
CA GLY A 56 1.91 -13.19 5.80
C GLY A 56 1.16 -12.40 4.75
N LEU A 57 -0.16 -12.59 4.72
CA LEU A 57 -1.11 -11.79 3.95
C LEU A 57 -2.27 -11.41 4.86
N SER A 58 -2.49 -10.11 5.02
CA SER A 58 -3.71 -9.58 5.62
C SER A 58 -4.70 -9.26 4.50
N GLU A 59 -5.90 -9.82 4.58
CA GLU A 59 -6.91 -9.68 3.52
C GLU A 59 -8.02 -8.75 4.00
N PHE A 60 -8.50 -7.90 3.09
CA PHE A 60 -9.56 -6.93 3.37
C PHE A 60 -9.23 -6.00 4.54
N THR A 61 -7.96 -5.65 4.71
CA THR A 61 -7.51 -4.70 5.73
C THR A 61 -8.14 -3.35 5.48
N GLN A 62 -8.88 -2.84 6.47
CA GLN A 62 -9.40 -1.49 6.45
C GLN A 62 -8.24 -0.50 6.55
N ILE A 63 -8.19 0.46 5.65
CA ILE A 63 -7.29 1.61 5.70
C ILE A 63 -8.08 2.89 5.52
N THR A 64 -7.55 3.99 6.05
CA THR A 64 -8.04 5.34 5.76
C THR A 64 -6.93 6.13 5.07
N THR A 65 -7.21 6.67 3.89
CA THR A 65 -6.28 7.54 3.16
C THR A 65 -6.22 8.92 3.81
N ILE A 66 -5.20 9.72 3.48
CA ILE A 66 -5.13 11.13 3.94
C ILE A 66 -6.35 11.98 3.49
N THR A 67 -7.04 11.56 2.43
CA THR A 67 -8.28 12.19 1.97
C THR A 67 -9.52 11.77 2.78
N GLY A 68 -9.34 10.98 3.85
CA GLY A 68 -10.42 10.47 4.71
C GLY A 68 -11.23 9.35 4.07
N GLU A 69 -10.73 8.73 3.00
CA GLU A 69 -11.45 7.65 2.35
C GLU A 69 -11.12 6.31 2.98
N GLU A 70 -12.16 5.62 3.44
CA GLU A 70 -12.04 4.24 3.90
C GLU A 70 -11.96 3.28 2.72
N LYS A 71 -10.96 2.39 2.73
CA LYS A 71 -10.76 1.36 1.72
C LYS A 71 -10.45 0.02 2.38
N LYS A 72 -10.70 -1.05 1.62
CA LYS A 72 -10.27 -2.41 1.99
C LYS A 72 -9.22 -2.86 0.98
N ILE A 73 -8.06 -3.26 1.47
CA ILE A 73 -6.96 -3.72 0.63
C ILE A 73 -6.39 -5.05 1.12
N HIS A 74 -5.58 -5.68 0.28
CA HIS A 74 -4.81 -6.86 0.64
C HIS A 74 -3.35 -6.46 0.86
N LEU A 75 -2.83 -6.68 2.06
CA LEU A 75 -1.46 -6.30 2.43
C LEU A 75 -0.59 -7.54 2.62
N PHE A 76 0.44 -7.67 1.79
CA PHE A 76 1.50 -8.64 2.04
C PHE A 76 2.39 -8.14 3.19
N ILE A 77 2.61 -9.00 4.16
CA ILE A 77 3.44 -8.72 5.33
C ILE A 77 4.87 -9.15 5.00
N ALA A 78 5.77 -8.18 4.98
CA ALA A 78 7.18 -8.39 4.64
C ALA A 78 8.08 -8.26 5.87
N LYS A 79 9.04 -9.18 6.00
CA LYS A 79 10.04 -9.17 7.06
C LYS A 79 11.27 -8.35 6.64
N GLY A 80 11.85 -7.62 7.60
CA GLY A 80 13.07 -6.83 7.42
C GLY A 80 12.80 -5.33 7.35
N ALA A 81 13.86 -4.56 7.06
CA ALA A 81 13.80 -3.11 6.93
C ALA A 81 13.19 -2.73 5.57
N ILE A 82 11.87 -2.79 5.49
CA ILE A 82 11.08 -2.38 4.33
C ILE A 82 10.13 -1.27 4.75
N GLN A 83 9.82 -0.35 3.84
CA GLN A 83 8.77 0.65 4.04
C GLN A 83 7.43 0.10 3.55
N THR A 84 6.33 0.68 4.03
CA THR A 84 5.00 0.38 3.47
C THR A 84 4.97 0.80 1.99
N ILE A 85 4.45 -0.06 1.12
CA ILE A 85 4.30 0.19 -0.31
C ILE A 85 2.83 0.05 -0.68
N VAL A 86 2.32 1.07 -1.36
CA VAL A 86 1.04 1.08 -2.06
C VAL A 86 1.34 0.86 -3.53
N GLY A 87 1.05 -0.35 -4.00
CA GLY A 87 1.29 -0.82 -5.35
C GLY A 87 0.05 -0.73 -6.24
N ARG A 88 0.16 -1.30 -7.44
CA ARG A 88 -0.91 -1.32 -8.43
C ARG A 88 -2.27 -1.81 -7.92
N PRO A 89 -2.41 -2.80 -7.01
CA PRO A 89 -3.72 -3.25 -6.58
C PRO A 89 -4.56 -2.12 -5.98
N LEU A 90 -4.07 -1.47 -4.91
CA LEU A 90 -4.78 -0.32 -4.32
C LEU A 90 -4.94 0.82 -5.32
N LEU A 91 -3.94 1.10 -6.16
CA LEU A 91 -4.03 2.20 -7.14
C LEU A 91 -5.13 1.96 -8.19
N ALA A 92 -5.22 0.75 -8.73
CA ALA A 92 -6.21 0.37 -9.73
C ALA A 92 -7.62 0.36 -9.14
N ASP A 93 -7.79 -0.20 -7.94
CA ASP A 93 -9.09 -0.23 -7.24
C ASP A 93 -9.64 1.18 -6.94
N ASN A 94 -8.77 2.20 -6.98
CA ASN A 94 -9.12 3.60 -6.71
C ASN A 94 -9.09 4.49 -7.96
N ASN A 95 -9.01 3.89 -9.15
CA ASN A 95 -8.93 4.63 -10.42
C ASN A 95 -7.84 5.71 -10.40
N ALA A 96 -6.73 5.46 -9.69
CA ALA A 96 -5.62 6.38 -9.66
C ALA A 96 -5.02 6.48 -11.07
N LYS A 97 -4.63 7.69 -11.47
CA LYS A 97 -4.10 7.98 -12.79
C LYS A 97 -2.70 8.55 -12.70
N LEU A 98 -1.87 8.11 -13.63
CA LEU A 98 -0.56 8.66 -13.89
C LEU A 98 -0.60 9.28 -15.28
N GLU A 99 -0.50 10.59 -15.36
CA GLU A 99 -0.64 11.36 -16.61
C GLU A 99 0.60 12.20 -16.85
N ILE A 100 1.07 12.27 -18.09
CA ILE A 100 2.18 13.14 -18.47
C ILE A 100 1.61 14.49 -18.91
N SER A 101 1.75 15.49 -18.05
CA SER A 101 1.41 16.87 -18.33
C SER A 101 2.54 17.60 -19.04
N HIS A 102 2.21 18.27 -20.14
CA HIS A 102 3.14 19.12 -20.87
C HIS A 102 3.70 20.31 -20.06
N LYS A 103 3.06 20.67 -18.93
CA LYS A 103 3.47 21.81 -18.09
C LYS A 103 4.18 21.39 -16.80
N GLN A 104 3.84 20.22 -16.25
CA GLN A 104 4.28 19.80 -14.91
C GLN A 104 5.04 18.47 -14.92
N GLY A 105 5.20 17.83 -16.08
CA GLY A 105 5.76 16.48 -16.16
C GLY A 105 4.73 15.44 -15.69
N GLU A 106 5.19 14.41 -14.99
CA GLU A 106 4.33 13.33 -14.51
C GLU A 106 3.44 13.80 -13.34
N ILE A 107 2.14 13.62 -13.49
CA ILE A 107 1.11 13.95 -12.50
C ILE A 107 0.47 12.64 -12.06
N PHE A 108 0.46 12.43 -10.75
CA PHE A 108 -0.29 11.35 -10.12
C PHE A 108 -1.54 11.90 -9.43
N SER A 109 -2.72 11.41 -9.81
CA SER A 109 -4.01 11.91 -9.32
C SER A 109 -4.95 10.78 -8.92
N TYR A 110 -5.81 11.08 -7.94
CA TYR A 110 -6.99 10.29 -7.62
C TYR A 110 -8.23 11.02 -8.15
N PRO A 111 -9.31 10.30 -8.49
CA PRO A 111 -10.58 10.96 -8.80
C PRO A 111 -11.00 11.81 -7.60
N GLU A 112 -11.24 13.10 -7.82
CA GLU A 112 -11.93 13.91 -6.82
C GLU A 112 -13.34 13.32 -6.63
N LYS A 113 -13.80 13.20 -5.38
CA LYS A 113 -15.22 12.96 -5.14
C LYS A 113 -15.98 14.14 -5.72
N ASP A 114 -16.91 13.83 -6.62
CA ASP A 114 -17.90 14.80 -7.10
C ASP A 114 -18.57 15.42 -5.85
N GLY A 115 -18.36 16.72 -5.67
CA GLY A 115 -18.53 17.41 -4.39
C GLY A 115 -19.88 17.12 -3.73
N ARG A 116 -19.83 16.65 -2.48
CA ARG A 116 -20.94 16.68 -1.53
C ARG A 116 -20.43 16.99 -0.14
#